data_AF-A0AAV9Z007-F1
#
_entry.id   AF-A0AAV9Z007-F1
#
_cell.length_a   1.000
_cell.length_b   1.000
_cell.length_c   1.000
_cell.angle_alpha   90.00
_cell.angle_beta   90.00
_cell.angle_gamma   90.00
#
_symmetry.space_group_name_H-M   'P 1'
#
loop_
_entity.id
_entity.type
_entity.pdbx_description
1 polymer ?
#
loop_
_entity_poly.entity_id
_entity_poly.type
_entity_poly.pdbx_seq_one_letter_code
_entity_poly.pdbx_strand_id
1 'polypeptide(L)'
;MHPSLHRRNLNGLPPEIRIVANAAVSASRKCEHLQRLYAFAFDAPDSQRILLLPVAYFNLDPREIPGPDSFEAEPSLLAVALNPCWRAFVSIAIIDTVPHPEDVLFPPTFYTSMLAMLCALGQNDEMLALIVAEPWVWHIVGQAWRRLPNMNDIEKRQSLIHQLAQFFPHRKGIPNSENLARLLDGVGGTLSDLARSTVSFFHEVVPVSDRAMTMPEIEGLESIIALVTYTDWTLMGGFPNDDPIKSSPFTRLLPSHKVIPILLRAANLLSKSIHSAAPVVLRECFGVLHCLLISPFGLRHLPAALKAGLLHTLITCAMCPFARELQMTSLDNANPFKQYLFDWIPPFLINYSVLSALDVTLNSVIELADCDAFKASRVHPIWEAFIVVAQERLKVLHAFRARPSSSDLKACDNLECLKIENKNKFQRCSACCSLYYCSAACQKTDWCAGHRAVCSSYGSMMLSERNSNAFTTRERSFLRALLDHDYQKHRTPILFDQRGRGQNHGESRFFNVVNRRARGPEWNDILHRAAMVSGRIKIDVVKTQNPTGAQYLVVPLRANTSTIQEELSRVAEYIQFRVASMESQDTNLILFERLITVADRSSIVEFH
;
A
#
# COMPACT_ATOMS: atom_id res chain seq x y z
N MET A 1 -21.12 -39.95 33.55
CA MET A 1 -20.44 -40.14 32.24
C MET A 1 -21.49 -40.54 31.20
N HIS A 2 -21.70 -39.71 30.18
CA HIS A 2 -22.71 -39.95 29.14
C HIS A 2 -22.56 -41.33 28.49
N PRO A 3 -23.64 -42.07 28.18
CA PRO A 3 -23.55 -43.43 27.64
C PRO A 3 -22.70 -43.58 26.38
N SER A 4 -22.64 -42.56 25.51
CA SER A 4 -21.81 -42.55 24.30
C SER A 4 -20.28 -42.53 24.56
N LEU A 5 -19.85 -42.14 25.76
CA LEU A 5 -18.44 -42.06 26.15
C LEU A 5 -17.94 -43.36 26.81
N HIS A 6 -18.81 -44.35 26.97
CA HIS A 6 -18.44 -45.61 27.62
C HIS A 6 -17.49 -46.41 26.73
N ARG A 7 -16.38 -46.91 27.30
CA ARG A 7 -15.40 -47.74 26.59
C ARG A 7 -16.02 -48.93 25.85
N ARG A 8 -17.13 -49.48 26.36
CA ARG A 8 -17.87 -50.57 25.69
C ARG A 8 -18.37 -50.20 24.29
N ASN A 9 -18.52 -48.92 23.97
CA ASN A 9 -18.97 -48.49 22.64
C ASN A 9 -17.91 -48.75 21.57
N LEU A 10 -16.64 -48.88 21.96
CA LEU A 10 -15.58 -49.35 21.05
C LEU A 10 -15.88 -50.75 20.49
N ASN A 11 -16.76 -51.53 21.14
CA ASN A 11 -17.14 -52.86 20.68
C ASN A 11 -17.89 -52.85 19.35
N GLY A 12 -18.53 -51.73 18.99
CA GLY A 12 -19.24 -51.56 17.72
C GLY A 12 -18.33 -51.19 16.54
N LEU A 13 -17.04 -50.93 16.77
CA LEU A 13 -16.08 -50.65 15.69
C LEU A 13 -15.71 -51.94 14.94
N PRO A 14 -15.30 -51.85 13.66
CA PRO A 14 -14.72 -52.96 12.93
C PRO A 14 -13.60 -53.63 13.75
N PRO A 15 -13.45 -54.98 13.73
CA PRO A 15 -12.55 -55.69 14.63
C PRO A 15 -11.11 -55.15 14.65
N GLU A 16 -10.57 -54.81 13.48
CA GLU A 16 -9.22 -54.26 13.32
C GLU A 16 -9.07 -52.89 14.00
N ILE A 17 -10.05 -52.03 13.82
CA ILE A 17 -10.09 -50.69 14.42
C ILE A 17 -10.34 -50.76 15.92
N ARG A 18 -11.21 -51.68 16.36
CA ARG A 18 -11.49 -51.90 17.77
C ARG A 18 -10.24 -52.27 18.56
N ILE A 19 -9.35 -53.08 17.98
CA ILE A 19 -8.06 -53.44 18.61
C ILE A 19 -7.23 -52.18 18.82
N VAL A 20 -7.08 -51.36 17.78
CA VAL A 20 -6.32 -50.11 17.84
C VAL A 20 -6.97 -49.12 18.82
N ALA A 21 -8.30 -49.00 18.82
CA ALA A 21 -9.07 -48.13 19.71
C ALA A 21 -8.89 -48.52 21.17
N ASN A 22 -8.93 -49.81 21.48
CA ASN A 22 -8.67 -50.31 22.83
C ASN A 22 -7.22 -50.10 23.26
N ALA A 23 -6.27 -50.21 22.35
CA ALA A 23 -4.87 -49.91 22.61
C ALA A 23 -4.64 -48.41 22.85
N ALA A 24 -5.38 -47.53 22.17
CA ALA A 24 -5.31 -46.08 22.34
C ALA A 24 -5.89 -45.58 23.67
N VAL A 25 -6.85 -46.30 24.27
CA VAL A 25 -7.38 -45.99 25.61
C VAL A 25 -6.71 -46.77 26.74
N SER A 26 -5.64 -47.50 26.43
CA SER A 26 -4.87 -48.26 27.43
C SER A 26 -3.82 -47.39 28.13
N ALA A 27 -3.38 -47.82 29.31
CA ALA A 27 -2.26 -47.19 30.02
C ALA A 27 -0.95 -47.26 29.22
N SER A 28 -0.81 -48.24 28.32
CA SER A 28 0.35 -48.45 27.45
C SER A 28 0.16 -47.89 26.04
N ARG A 29 -0.68 -46.87 25.88
CA ARG A 29 -0.95 -46.27 24.56
C ARG A 29 0.33 -45.73 23.92
N LYS A 30 0.40 -45.81 22.59
CA LYS A 30 1.48 -45.27 21.74
C LYS A 30 0.88 -44.33 20.69
N CYS A 31 1.68 -43.39 20.20
CA CYS A 31 1.28 -42.44 19.16
C CYS A 31 0.72 -43.14 17.90
N GLU A 32 1.32 -44.26 17.49
CA GLU A 32 0.88 -45.05 16.33
C GLU A 32 -0.58 -45.52 16.45
N HIS A 33 -1.07 -45.80 17.65
CA HIS A 33 -2.46 -46.22 17.85
C HIS A 33 -3.43 -45.06 17.53
N LEU A 34 -3.10 -43.84 17.95
CA LEU A 34 -3.91 -42.65 17.66
C LEU A 34 -3.86 -42.30 16.17
N GLN A 35 -2.69 -42.40 15.52
CA GLN A 35 -2.54 -42.15 14.09
C GLN A 35 -3.39 -43.09 13.23
N ARG A 36 -3.40 -44.40 13.55
CA ARG A 36 -4.21 -45.40 12.83
C ARG A 36 -5.71 -45.18 13.03
N LEU A 37 -6.14 -44.77 14.23
CA LEU A 37 -7.54 -44.41 14.49
C LEU A 37 -7.95 -43.14 13.77
N TYR A 38 -7.06 -42.17 13.65
CA TYR A 38 -7.30 -40.94 12.92
C TYR A 38 -7.50 -41.20 11.42
N ALA A 39 -6.63 -42.01 10.82
CA ALA A 39 -6.77 -42.41 9.42
C ALA A 39 -8.12 -43.10 9.17
N PHE A 40 -8.55 -43.99 10.08
CA PHE A 40 -9.87 -44.60 10.00
C PHE A 40 -11.01 -43.59 10.19
N ALA A 41 -10.92 -42.71 11.18
CA ALA A 41 -11.98 -41.75 11.49
C ALA A 41 -12.26 -40.80 10.31
N PHE A 42 -11.22 -40.44 9.55
CA PHE A 42 -11.33 -39.59 8.37
C PHE A 42 -12.28 -40.20 7.32
N ASP A 43 -12.14 -41.49 7.03
CA ASP A 43 -12.91 -42.20 6.01
C ASP A 43 -14.19 -42.87 6.54
N ALA A 44 -14.34 -42.99 7.87
CA ALA A 44 -15.47 -43.68 8.50
C ALA A 44 -16.79 -42.89 8.39
N PRO A 45 -17.94 -43.57 8.21
CA PRO A 45 -19.26 -42.93 8.30
C PRO A 45 -19.52 -42.41 9.72
N ASP A 46 -20.39 -41.40 9.86
CA ASP A 46 -20.65 -40.71 11.14
C ASP A 46 -21.09 -41.65 12.27
N SER A 47 -21.84 -42.71 11.92
CA SER A 47 -22.26 -43.74 12.86
C SER A 47 -21.09 -44.48 13.52
N GLN A 48 -19.97 -44.63 12.81
CA GLN A 48 -18.74 -45.24 13.33
C GLN A 48 -17.83 -44.21 14.01
N ARG A 49 -17.81 -42.95 13.54
CA ARG A 49 -17.06 -41.86 14.19
C ARG A 49 -17.53 -41.63 15.62
N ILE A 50 -18.85 -41.68 15.87
CA ILE A 50 -19.43 -41.60 17.22
C ILE A 50 -18.89 -42.69 18.16
N LEU A 51 -18.56 -43.87 17.63
CA LEU A 51 -18.04 -44.97 18.45
C LEU A 51 -16.60 -44.72 18.91
N LEU A 52 -15.89 -43.74 18.34
CA LEU A 52 -14.54 -43.36 18.76
C LEU A 52 -14.52 -42.32 19.89
N LEU A 53 -15.67 -41.77 20.29
CA LEU A 53 -15.76 -40.79 21.38
C LEU A 53 -15.18 -41.25 22.72
N PRO A 54 -15.25 -42.55 23.12
CA PRO A 54 -14.53 -43.00 24.30
C PRO A 54 -13.02 -42.79 24.15
N VAL A 55 -12.44 -43.00 22.96
CA VAL A 55 -11.03 -42.71 22.72
C VAL A 55 -10.74 -41.25 22.99
N ALA A 56 -11.63 -40.35 22.54
CA ALA A 56 -11.51 -38.93 22.84
C ALA A 56 -11.49 -38.65 24.35
N TYR A 57 -12.54 -39.09 25.03
CA TYR A 57 -12.72 -38.92 26.46
C TYR A 57 -11.53 -39.43 27.30
N PHE A 58 -10.99 -40.61 26.98
CA PHE A 58 -9.91 -41.23 27.76
C PHE A 58 -8.52 -40.61 27.55
N ASN A 59 -8.32 -39.72 26.56
CA ASN A 59 -7.06 -38.97 26.46
C ASN A 59 -7.23 -37.45 26.62
N LEU A 60 -8.42 -36.96 26.98
CA LEU A 60 -8.62 -35.59 27.49
C LEU A 60 -8.42 -35.54 29.01
N ASP A 61 -7.97 -34.39 29.55
CA ASP A 61 -7.94 -34.17 31.01
C ASP A 61 -9.38 -34.22 31.56
N PRO A 62 -9.70 -35.13 32.51
CA PRO A 62 -11.03 -35.23 33.12
C PRO A 62 -11.54 -33.93 33.77
N ARG A 63 -10.66 -32.97 34.09
CA ARG A 63 -11.01 -31.68 34.70
C ARG A 63 -11.59 -30.66 33.72
N GLU A 64 -11.39 -30.86 32.42
CA GLU A 64 -11.86 -29.94 31.37
C GLU A 64 -13.18 -30.37 30.72
N ILE A 65 -13.73 -31.52 31.14
CA ILE A 65 -14.96 -32.08 30.57
C ILE A 65 -16.16 -31.63 31.42
N PRO A 66 -17.19 -31.01 30.81
CA PRO A 66 -18.38 -30.60 31.54
C PRO A 66 -19.00 -31.78 32.30
N GLY A 67 -19.54 -31.51 33.49
CA GLY A 67 -20.20 -32.52 34.31
C GLY A 67 -21.39 -33.18 33.58
N PRO A 68 -21.84 -34.36 34.01
CA PRO A 68 -22.94 -35.10 33.38
C PRO A 68 -24.23 -34.27 33.22
N ASP A 69 -24.43 -33.26 34.07
CA ASP A 69 -25.62 -32.39 34.09
C ASP A 69 -25.65 -31.38 32.92
N SER A 70 -24.56 -31.25 32.16
CA SER A 70 -24.44 -30.34 31.00
C SER A 70 -24.99 -30.92 29.70
N PHE A 71 -25.37 -32.20 29.68
CA PHE A 71 -25.63 -32.98 28.46
C PHE A 71 -27.11 -33.34 28.25
N GLU A 72 -28.06 -32.66 28.91
CA GLU A 72 -29.51 -32.92 28.78
C GLU A 72 -30.14 -32.45 27.45
N ALA A 73 -29.35 -32.29 26.39
CA ALA A 73 -29.85 -31.89 25.07
C ALA A 73 -30.00 -33.09 24.11
N GLU A 74 -30.95 -32.94 23.18
CA GLU A 74 -31.34 -33.88 22.12
C GLU A 74 -30.10 -34.52 21.42
N PRO A 75 -30.12 -35.82 21.02
CA PRO A 75 -28.96 -36.50 20.40
C PRO A 75 -28.35 -35.80 19.17
N SER A 76 -29.15 -35.00 18.46
CA SER A 76 -28.75 -34.08 17.38
C SER A 76 -27.81 -32.96 17.87
N LEU A 77 -28.07 -32.38 19.05
CA LEU A 77 -27.23 -31.39 19.74
C LEU A 77 -25.97 -32.03 20.34
N LEU A 78 -26.01 -33.30 20.73
CA LEU A 78 -24.84 -34.03 21.18
C LEU A 78 -23.79 -34.17 20.06
N ALA A 79 -24.20 -34.43 18.81
CA ALA A 79 -23.29 -34.43 17.66
C ALA A 79 -22.67 -33.04 17.38
N VAL A 80 -23.43 -31.97 17.62
CA VAL A 80 -22.97 -30.58 17.48
C VAL A 80 -22.04 -30.16 18.64
N ALA A 81 -22.25 -30.64 19.86
CA ALA A 81 -21.40 -30.38 21.04
C ALA A 81 -20.16 -31.29 21.13
N LEU A 82 -20.24 -32.51 20.57
CA LEU A 82 -19.14 -33.47 20.53
C LEU A 82 -18.20 -33.26 19.35
N ASN A 83 -18.61 -32.52 18.33
CA ASN A 83 -17.71 -32.08 17.27
C ASN A 83 -16.61 -31.18 17.89
N PRO A 84 -16.89 -30.12 18.66
CA PRO A 84 -15.90 -29.40 19.47
C PRO A 84 -15.05 -30.29 20.38
N CYS A 85 -15.61 -31.32 21.04
CA CYS A 85 -14.85 -32.21 21.94
C CYS A 85 -13.91 -33.17 21.19
N TRP A 86 -14.34 -33.70 20.04
CA TRP A 86 -13.51 -34.52 19.14
C TRP A 86 -12.42 -33.67 18.47
N ARG A 87 -12.76 -32.44 18.11
CA ARG A 87 -11.85 -31.42 17.59
C ARG A 87 -10.84 -30.98 18.65
N ALA A 88 -11.26 -30.79 19.90
CA ALA A 88 -10.39 -30.53 21.05
C ALA A 88 -9.52 -31.73 21.40
N PHE A 89 -10.04 -32.96 21.27
CA PHE A 89 -9.25 -34.18 21.43
C PHE A 89 -8.14 -34.32 20.40
N VAL A 90 -8.42 -33.98 19.14
CA VAL A 90 -7.42 -33.96 18.08
C VAL A 90 -6.38 -32.86 18.35
N SER A 91 -6.81 -31.67 18.78
CA SER A 91 -5.90 -30.60 19.18
C SER A 91 -5.04 -31.00 20.40
N ILE A 92 -5.62 -31.51 21.48
CA ILE A 92 -4.92 -31.89 22.72
C ILE A 92 -4.02 -33.10 22.50
N ALA A 93 -4.47 -34.12 21.75
CA ALA A 93 -3.62 -35.26 21.41
C ALA A 93 -2.43 -34.84 20.53
N ILE A 94 -2.58 -33.85 19.64
CA ILE A 94 -1.48 -33.37 18.80
C ILE A 94 -0.54 -32.45 19.59
N ILE A 95 -1.08 -31.60 20.46
CA ILE A 95 -0.33 -30.69 21.35
C ILE A 95 0.51 -31.47 22.37
N ASP A 96 -0.04 -32.53 22.98
CA ASP A 96 0.64 -33.27 24.06
C ASP A 96 1.44 -34.51 23.58
N THR A 97 1.17 -35.05 22.39
CA THR A 97 1.80 -36.33 21.95
C THR A 97 2.72 -36.23 20.74
N VAL A 98 2.75 -35.10 20.03
CA VAL A 98 3.78 -34.84 19.03
C VAL A 98 4.98 -34.22 19.77
N PRO A 99 6.14 -34.90 19.90
CA PRO A 99 7.34 -34.25 20.42
C PRO A 99 7.55 -32.98 19.60
N HIS A 100 7.91 -31.86 20.25
CA HIS A 100 7.98 -30.54 19.63
C HIS A 100 8.43 -30.67 18.16
N PRO A 101 7.60 -30.29 17.18
CA PRO A 101 7.81 -30.63 15.76
C PRO A 101 9.12 -30.09 15.17
N GLU A 102 9.85 -29.30 15.96
CA GLU A 102 11.21 -28.86 15.74
C GLU A 102 12.23 -30.02 15.62
N ASP A 103 11.95 -31.18 16.24
CA ASP A 103 12.90 -32.31 16.31
C ASP A 103 12.63 -33.44 15.30
N VAL A 104 11.51 -33.41 14.56
CA VAL A 104 11.09 -34.50 13.66
C VAL A 104 10.71 -33.97 12.29
N LEU A 105 11.49 -34.33 11.26
CA LEU A 105 11.13 -34.08 9.86
C LEU A 105 9.96 -34.95 9.44
N PHE A 106 8.74 -34.40 9.49
CA PHE A 106 7.57 -35.08 8.97
C PHE A 106 7.53 -35.05 7.42
N PRO A 107 6.93 -36.06 6.78
CA PRO A 107 6.73 -36.04 5.33
C PRO A 107 5.86 -34.84 4.92
N PRO A 108 6.02 -34.28 3.70
CA PRO A 108 5.22 -33.14 3.23
C PRO A 108 3.70 -33.32 3.39
N THR A 109 3.23 -34.56 3.20
CA THR A 109 1.82 -34.93 3.36
C THR A 109 1.29 -34.68 4.77
N PHE A 110 2.12 -34.84 5.81
CA PHE A 110 1.73 -34.60 7.19
C PHE A 110 1.31 -33.15 7.42
N TYR A 111 2.13 -32.19 7.01
CA TYR A 111 1.82 -30.77 7.19
C TYR A 111 0.57 -30.37 6.41
N THR A 112 0.36 -30.92 5.22
CA THR A 112 -0.86 -30.66 4.44
C THR A 112 -2.12 -31.26 5.09
N SER A 113 -2.02 -32.45 5.67
CA SER A 113 -3.13 -33.09 6.37
C SER A 113 -3.43 -32.39 7.69
N MET A 114 -2.40 -31.97 8.42
CA MET A 114 -2.52 -31.18 9.64
C MET A 114 -3.19 -29.84 9.37
N LEU A 115 -2.77 -29.15 8.31
CA LEU A 115 -3.36 -27.89 7.90
C LEU A 115 -4.84 -28.05 7.52
N ALA A 116 -5.16 -29.05 6.69
CA ALA A 116 -6.54 -29.34 6.32
C ALA A 116 -7.43 -29.64 7.52
N MET A 117 -6.88 -30.36 8.50
CA MET A 117 -7.53 -30.62 9.77
C MET A 117 -7.75 -29.32 10.56
N LEU A 118 -6.69 -28.53 10.79
CA LEU A 118 -6.78 -27.26 11.51
C LEU A 118 -7.79 -26.30 10.87
N CYS A 119 -7.90 -26.26 9.53
CA CYS A 119 -8.94 -25.49 8.84
C CYS A 119 -10.35 -26.06 9.05
N ALA A 120 -10.51 -27.37 9.03
CA ALA A 120 -11.78 -28.00 9.36
C ALA A 120 -12.21 -27.69 10.81
N LEU A 121 -11.24 -27.53 11.73
CA LEU A 121 -11.48 -27.06 13.08
C LEU A 121 -11.86 -25.57 13.10
N GLY A 122 -11.12 -24.75 12.37
CA GLY A 122 -11.24 -23.29 12.30
C GLY A 122 -12.43 -22.73 11.53
N GLN A 123 -13.42 -23.54 11.14
CA GLN A 123 -14.66 -23.05 10.53
C GLN A 123 -15.51 -22.17 11.47
N ASN A 124 -15.21 -22.18 12.78
CA ASN A 124 -15.79 -21.28 13.77
C ASN A 124 -14.72 -20.24 14.17
N ASP A 125 -15.05 -18.95 14.08
CA ASP A 125 -14.16 -17.83 14.41
C ASP A 125 -13.57 -17.93 15.82
N GLU A 126 -14.33 -18.40 16.82
CA GLU A 126 -13.84 -18.58 18.20
C GLU A 126 -12.81 -19.71 18.28
N MET A 127 -13.06 -20.81 17.57
CA MET A 127 -12.13 -21.95 17.53
C MET A 127 -10.87 -21.60 16.75
N LEU A 128 -11.02 -20.88 15.64
CA LEU A 128 -9.90 -20.34 14.88
C LEU A 128 -9.07 -19.40 15.74
N ALA A 129 -9.70 -18.52 16.53
CA ALA A 129 -9.01 -17.65 17.47
C ALA A 129 -8.19 -18.43 18.51
N LEU A 130 -8.72 -19.53 19.06
CA LEU A 130 -7.98 -20.42 19.96
C LEU A 130 -6.81 -21.11 19.23
N ILE A 131 -7.02 -21.61 18.00
CA ILE A 131 -6.00 -22.28 17.21
C ILE A 131 -4.85 -21.32 16.85
N VAL A 132 -5.16 -20.10 16.39
CA VAL A 132 -4.13 -19.11 16.01
C VAL A 132 -3.43 -18.50 17.21
N ALA A 133 -3.98 -18.66 18.43
CA ALA A 133 -3.31 -18.25 19.66
C ALA A 133 -2.11 -19.16 19.99
N GLU A 134 -2.11 -20.40 19.49
CA GLU A 134 -1.07 -21.39 19.77
C GLU A 134 0.18 -21.18 18.89
N PRO A 135 1.37 -20.91 19.47
CA PRO A 135 2.58 -20.61 18.70
C PRO A 135 3.03 -21.73 17.74
N TRP A 136 2.88 -23.00 18.14
CA TRP A 136 3.32 -24.14 17.31
C TRP A 136 2.51 -24.27 16.02
N VAL A 137 1.26 -23.79 15.98
CA VAL A 137 0.43 -23.76 14.78
C VAL A 137 1.10 -22.91 13.69
N TRP A 138 1.70 -21.79 14.07
CA TRP A 138 2.40 -20.91 13.13
C TRP A 138 3.65 -21.56 12.54
N HIS A 139 4.35 -22.43 13.28
CA HIS A 139 5.42 -23.25 12.72
C HIS A 139 4.89 -24.19 11.63
N ILE A 140 3.76 -24.86 11.87
CA ILE A 140 3.12 -25.74 10.88
C ILE A 140 2.65 -24.95 9.66
N VAL A 141 2.05 -23.78 9.86
CA VAL A 141 1.67 -22.84 8.79
C VAL A 141 2.89 -22.46 7.96
N GLY A 142 4.02 -22.13 8.59
CA GLY A 142 5.27 -21.81 7.89
C GLY A 142 5.83 -23.00 7.09
N GLN A 143 5.83 -24.19 7.69
CA GLN A 143 6.26 -25.43 7.05
C GLN A 143 5.37 -25.80 5.84
N ALA A 144 4.06 -25.58 5.94
CA ALA A 144 3.12 -25.75 4.84
C ALA A 144 3.37 -24.71 3.75
N TRP A 145 3.49 -23.44 4.13
CA TRP A 145 3.77 -22.32 3.23
C TRP A 145 5.02 -22.62 2.38
N ARG A 146 6.14 -22.98 2.99
CA ARG A 146 7.38 -23.31 2.27
C ARG A 146 7.23 -24.42 1.22
N ARG A 147 6.37 -25.41 1.48
CA ARG A 147 6.28 -26.64 0.67
C ARG A 147 5.24 -26.57 -0.45
N LEU A 148 4.15 -25.86 -0.25
CA LEU A 148 3.02 -25.84 -1.19
C LEU A 148 3.39 -25.48 -2.63
N PRO A 149 4.29 -24.52 -2.93
CA PRO A 149 4.65 -24.24 -4.32
C PRO A 149 5.18 -25.46 -5.07
N ASN A 150 5.82 -26.39 -4.36
CA ASN A 150 6.40 -27.62 -4.92
C ASN A 150 5.42 -28.80 -4.96
N MET A 151 4.14 -28.61 -4.61
CA MET A 151 3.15 -29.69 -4.62
C MET A 151 2.61 -29.91 -6.03
N ASN A 152 2.75 -31.14 -6.54
CA ASN A 152 2.36 -31.51 -7.91
C ASN A 152 0.83 -31.53 -8.12
N ASP A 153 0.07 -31.79 -7.07
CA ASP A 153 -1.39 -31.82 -7.10
C ASP A 153 -1.93 -30.39 -7.01
N ILE A 154 -2.28 -29.82 -8.16
CA ILE A 154 -2.71 -28.42 -8.29
C ILE A 154 -4.01 -28.15 -7.53
N GLU A 155 -4.98 -29.06 -7.59
CA GLU A 155 -6.29 -28.88 -6.93
C GLU A 155 -6.13 -28.89 -5.42
N LYS A 156 -5.41 -29.89 -4.89
CA LYS A 156 -5.11 -29.96 -3.46
C LYS A 156 -4.26 -28.76 -3.01
N ARG A 157 -3.34 -28.29 -3.86
CA ARG A 157 -2.51 -27.10 -3.58
C ARG A 157 -3.37 -25.86 -3.43
N GLN A 158 -4.26 -25.62 -4.38
CA GLN A 158 -5.20 -24.48 -4.34
C GLN A 158 -6.10 -24.53 -3.10
N SER A 159 -6.64 -25.71 -2.79
CA SER A 159 -7.46 -25.92 -1.59
C SER A 159 -6.71 -25.59 -0.30
N LEU A 160 -5.44 -26.01 -0.19
CA LEU A 160 -4.60 -25.72 0.98
C LEU A 160 -4.20 -24.25 1.08
N ILE A 161 -4.00 -23.56 -0.05
CA ILE A 161 -3.72 -22.12 -0.06
C ILE A 161 -4.93 -21.35 0.48
N HIS A 162 -6.13 -21.65 -0.04
CA HIS A 162 -7.38 -21.05 0.46
C HIS A 162 -7.54 -21.25 1.98
N GLN A 163 -7.25 -22.47 2.43
CA GLN A 163 -7.26 -22.85 3.84
C GLN A 163 -6.27 -22.05 4.68
N LEU A 164 -5.06 -21.78 4.17
CA LEU A 164 -4.06 -20.96 4.85
C LEU A 164 -4.50 -19.50 5.04
N ALA A 165 -5.29 -18.96 4.12
CA ALA A 165 -5.84 -17.59 4.23
C ALA A 165 -6.51 -17.36 5.59
N GLN A 166 -7.23 -18.38 6.08
CA GLN A 166 -8.01 -18.31 7.30
C GLN A 166 -7.12 -18.09 8.54
N PHE A 167 -5.85 -18.52 8.52
CA PHE A 167 -4.92 -18.31 9.65
C PHE A 167 -4.36 -16.90 9.73
N PHE A 168 -4.45 -16.12 8.66
CA PHE A 168 -4.00 -14.73 8.66
C PHE A 168 -5.24 -13.87 8.96
N PRO A 169 -5.56 -13.63 10.25
CA PRO A 169 -6.83 -13.03 10.63
C PRO A 169 -7.05 -11.76 9.84
N HIS A 170 -8.23 -11.63 9.25
CA HIS A 170 -8.62 -10.39 8.60
C HIS A 170 -8.57 -9.25 9.63
N ARG A 171 -7.51 -8.45 9.53
CA ARG A 171 -7.51 -7.00 9.76
C ARG A 171 -7.57 -6.45 11.19
N LYS A 172 -7.46 -7.23 12.29
CA LYS A 172 -7.61 -6.62 13.64
C LYS A 172 -6.55 -6.91 14.72
N GLY A 173 -5.61 -7.83 14.51
CA GLY A 173 -4.62 -8.18 15.56
C GLY A 173 -3.18 -7.88 15.15
N ILE A 174 -2.43 -7.19 16.02
CA ILE A 174 -0.96 -7.10 15.90
C ILE A 174 -0.43 -8.54 15.92
N PRO A 175 0.45 -8.94 14.98
CA PRO A 175 1.08 -10.25 15.04
C PRO A 175 1.74 -10.40 16.41
N ASN A 176 1.36 -11.45 17.15
CA ASN A 176 2.13 -11.83 18.32
C ASN A 176 3.58 -12.09 17.82
N SER A 177 4.56 -11.40 18.41
CA SER A 177 5.96 -11.54 18.01
C SER A 177 6.44 -13.00 18.09
N GLU A 178 5.87 -13.77 19.02
CA GLU A 178 6.11 -15.21 19.14
C GLU A 178 5.56 -15.98 17.94
N ASN A 179 4.32 -15.71 17.54
CA ASN A 179 3.68 -16.34 16.37
C ASN A 179 4.47 -16.04 15.09
N LEU A 180 4.94 -14.80 14.91
CA LEU A 180 5.79 -14.44 13.79
C LEU A 180 7.14 -15.19 13.85
N ALA A 181 7.78 -15.29 15.02
CA ALA A 181 9.02 -16.07 15.16
C ALA A 181 8.81 -17.53 14.77
N ARG A 182 7.73 -18.17 15.23
CA ARG A 182 7.39 -19.56 14.89
C ARG A 182 7.07 -19.73 13.40
N LEU A 183 6.37 -18.78 12.80
CA LEU A 183 6.14 -18.75 11.35
C LEU A 183 7.47 -18.72 10.58
N LEU A 184 8.41 -17.87 11.02
CA LEU A 184 9.72 -17.77 10.39
C LEU A 184 10.49 -19.08 10.53
N ASP A 185 10.54 -19.68 11.72
CA ASP A 185 11.17 -20.98 11.95
C ASP A 185 10.64 -22.04 10.98
N GLY A 186 9.32 -22.06 10.75
CA GLY A 186 8.68 -22.98 9.81
C GLY A 186 9.08 -22.76 8.34
N VAL A 187 9.27 -21.50 7.92
CA VAL A 187 9.61 -21.18 6.51
C VAL A 187 11.11 -21.27 6.22
N GLY A 188 11.98 -21.15 7.22
CA GLY A 188 13.44 -21.24 7.05
C GLY A 188 14.28 -20.44 8.04
N GLY A 189 13.64 -19.83 9.05
CA GLY A 189 14.28 -19.07 10.14
C GLY A 189 14.49 -17.59 9.83
N THR A 190 14.23 -17.11 8.60
CA THR A 190 14.48 -15.71 8.24
C THR A 190 13.33 -15.06 7.47
N LEU A 191 13.21 -13.73 7.60
CA LEU A 191 12.28 -12.92 6.80
C LEU A 191 12.59 -12.99 5.29
N SER A 192 13.85 -13.26 4.91
CA SER A 192 14.21 -13.44 3.51
C SER A 192 13.68 -14.77 2.96
N ASP A 193 13.67 -15.83 3.75
CA ASP A 193 13.08 -17.10 3.34
C ASP A 193 11.56 -16.99 3.23
N LEU A 194 10.92 -16.27 4.17
CA LEU A 194 9.50 -15.92 4.06
C LEU A 194 9.21 -15.12 2.78
N ALA A 195 9.99 -14.07 2.49
CA ALA A 195 9.78 -13.24 1.31
C ALA A 195 9.96 -14.03 0.01
N ARG A 196 10.99 -14.89 -0.05
CA ARG A 196 11.25 -15.78 -1.19
C ARG A 196 10.10 -16.76 -1.39
N SER A 197 9.61 -17.38 -0.32
CA SER A 197 8.47 -18.31 -0.36
C SER A 197 7.20 -17.61 -0.82
N THR A 198 6.87 -16.45 -0.24
CA THR A 198 5.69 -15.64 -0.60
C THR A 198 5.71 -15.23 -2.07
N VAL A 199 6.87 -14.82 -2.62
CA VAL A 199 6.98 -14.51 -4.05
C VAL A 199 6.85 -15.77 -4.93
N SER A 200 7.38 -16.91 -4.48
CA SER A 200 7.15 -18.18 -5.19
C SER A 200 5.66 -18.49 -5.31
N PHE A 201 4.87 -18.23 -4.26
CA PHE A 201 3.42 -18.38 -4.34
C PHE A 201 2.74 -17.42 -5.29
N PHE A 202 3.15 -16.14 -5.29
CA PHE A 202 2.64 -15.19 -6.26
C PHE A 202 2.83 -15.69 -7.70
N HIS A 203 3.98 -16.32 -8.01
CA HIS A 203 4.22 -16.91 -9.32
C HIS A 203 3.33 -18.10 -9.65
N GLU A 204 2.97 -18.92 -8.65
CA GLU A 204 2.08 -20.07 -8.85
C GLU A 204 0.62 -19.67 -8.99
N VAL A 205 0.18 -18.65 -8.26
CA VAL A 205 -1.23 -18.23 -8.21
C VAL A 205 -1.58 -17.26 -9.35
N VAL A 206 -0.64 -16.40 -9.76
CA VAL A 206 -0.90 -15.42 -10.83
C VAL A 206 -0.61 -16.05 -12.19
N PRO A 207 -1.63 -16.30 -13.03
CA PRO A 207 -1.43 -17.06 -14.26
C PRO A 207 -0.54 -16.33 -15.26
N VAL A 208 0.26 -17.11 -15.99
CA VAL A 208 1.18 -16.63 -17.04
C VAL A 208 0.46 -16.31 -18.35
N SER A 209 -0.78 -16.76 -18.53
CA SER A 209 -1.64 -16.33 -19.64
C SER A 209 -2.39 -15.03 -19.29
N ASP A 210 -2.85 -14.31 -20.32
CA ASP A 210 -3.60 -13.06 -20.16
C ASP A 210 -5.10 -13.26 -19.90
N ARG A 211 -5.49 -14.47 -19.46
CA ARG A 211 -6.88 -14.81 -19.13
C ARG A 211 -7.30 -14.20 -17.80
N ALA A 212 -8.60 -13.99 -17.63
CA ALA A 212 -9.15 -13.62 -16.32
C ALA A 212 -8.77 -14.68 -15.26
N MET A 213 -8.54 -14.21 -14.03
CA MET A 213 -8.29 -15.09 -12.89
C MET A 213 -9.57 -15.85 -12.53
N THR A 214 -9.43 -17.14 -12.28
CA THR A 214 -10.46 -18.03 -11.74
C THR A 214 -10.65 -17.80 -10.24
N MET A 215 -11.79 -18.23 -9.68
CA MET A 215 -12.06 -18.07 -8.25
C MET A 215 -10.95 -18.65 -7.34
N PRO A 216 -10.42 -19.88 -7.55
CA PRO A 216 -9.33 -20.40 -6.72
C PRO A 216 -8.03 -19.57 -6.78
N GLU A 217 -7.74 -18.96 -7.93
CA GLU A 217 -6.59 -18.06 -8.09
C GLU A 217 -6.82 -16.73 -7.35
N ILE A 218 -8.05 -16.21 -7.34
CA ILE A 218 -8.41 -14.98 -6.61
C ILE A 218 -8.28 -15.21 -5.10
N GLU A 219 -8.83 -16.32 -4.59
CA GLU A 219 -8.73 -16.71 -3.17
C GLU A 219 -7.27 -16.98 -2.77
N GLY A 220 -6.51 -17.63 -3.65
CA GLY A 220 -5.08 -17.83 -3.44
C GLY A 220 -4.32 -16.51 -3.33
N LEU A 221 -4.67 -15.53 -4.16
CA LEU A 221 -4.05 -14.22 -4.15
C LEU A 221 -4.41 -13.43 -2.90
N GLU A 222 -5.68 -13.48 -2.48
CA GLU A 222 -6.16 -12.92 -1.22
C GLU A 222 -5.37 -13.49 -0.04
N SER A 223 -5.15 -14.80 0.00
CA SER A 223 -4.36 -15.48 1.04
C SER A 223 -2.93 -14.94 1.14
N ILE A 224 -2.28 -14.75 -0.01
CA ILE A 224 -0.91 -14.22 -0.07
C ILE A 224 -0.88 -12.77 0.41
N ILE A 225 -1.86 -11.96 0.00
CA ILE A 225 -1.95 -10.56 0.44
C ILE A 225 -2.23 -10.48 1.94
N ALA A 226 -3.12 -11.32 2.47
CA ALA A 226 -3.38 -11.42 3.91
C ALA A 226 -2.10 -11.72 4.70
N LEU A 227 -1.24 -12.63 4.23
CA LEU A 227 0.07 -12.87 4.85
C LEU A 227 0.97 -11.63 4.78
N VAL A 228 1.03 -10.94 3.63
CA VAL A 228 1.84 -9.71 3.49
C VAL A 228 1.34 -8.63 4.46
N THR A 229 0.03 -8.46 4.57
CA THR A 229 -0.61 -7.53 5.50
C THR A 229 -0.44 -7.93 6.95
N TYR A 230 -0.49 -9.22 7.28
CA TYR A 230 -0.22 -9.72 8.62
C TYR A 230 1.23 -9.45 9.04
N THR A 231 2.19 -9.82 8.21
CA THR A 231 3.63 -9.63 8.49
C THR A 231 4.05 -8.16 8.51
N ASP A 232 3.28 -7.29 7.87
CA ASP A 232 3.50 -5.86 7.86
C ASP A 232 2.30 -5.09 8.42
N TRP A 233 2.27 -4.97 9.75
CA TRP A 233 1.30 -4.16 10.48
C TRP A 233 1.21 -2.71 9.99
N THR A 234 2.26 -2.16 9.36
CA THR A 234 2.21 -0.78 8.82
C THR A 234 1.26 -0.64 7.63
N LEU A 235 0.90 -1.74 6.97
CA LEU A 235 -0.11 -1.79 5.90
C LEU A 235 -1.54 -1.56 6.41
N MET A 236 -1.77 -1.75 7.71
CA MET A 236 -3.11 -1.75 8.31
C MET A 236 -3.60 -0.37 8.78
N GLY A 237 -2.87 0.72 8.46
CA GLY A 237 -3.27 2.08 8.82
C GLY A 237 -3.20 2.40 10.33
N GLY A 238 -2.71 1.45 11.14
CA GLY A 238 -2.54 1.58 12.59
C GLY A 238 -1.19 2.19 12.95
N PHE A 239 -0.84 3.36 12.41
CA PHE A 239 0.25 4.15 12.98
C PHE A 239 -0.28 4.91 14.21
N PRO A 240 0.23 4.65 15.42
CA PRO A 240 0.10 5.62 16.50
C PRO A 240 0.99 6.82 16.16
N ASN A 241 0.40 7.79 15.44
CA ASN A 241 0.75 9.20 15.20
C ASN A 241 2.19 9.70 14.98
N ASP A 242 3.31 9.00 15.23
CA ASP A 242 4.61 9.70 15.32
C ASP A 242 5.76 9.18 14.42
N ASP A 243 5.62 8.12 13.62
CA ASP A 243 6.71 7.73 12.69
C ASP A 243 6.23 7.01 11.41
N PRO A 244 5.66 7.73 10.43
CA PRO A 244 5.13 7.17 9.17
C PRO A 244 6.20 6.54 8.24
N ILE A 245 7.43 6.36 8.70
CA ILE A 245 8.61 6.10 7.86
C ILE A 245 9.20 4.69 8.06
N LYS A 246 8.86 3.98 9.13
CA LYS A 246 9.43 2.65 9.40
C LYS A 246 8.72 1.56 8.62
N SER A 247 9.08 1.37 7.35
CA SER A 247 8.65 0.18 6.61
C SER A 247 9.15 -1.10 7.30
N SER A 248 8.28 -2.12 7.36
CA SER A 248 8.67 -3.40 7.95
C SER A 248 9.93 -3.96 7.24
N PRO A 249 10.80 -4.70 7.94
CA PRO A 249 11.90 -5.40 7.28
C PRO A 249 11.40 -6.37 6.19
N PHE A 250 10.20 -6.93 6.33
CA PHE A 250 9.60 -7.82 5.35
C PHE A 250 9.28 -7.13 4.02
N THR A 251 8.57 -6.01 4.05
CA THR A 251 8.20 -5.24 2.85
C THR A 251 9.42 -4.68 2.13
N ARG A 252 10.53 -4.45 2.82
CA ARG A 252 11.81 -4.08 2.19
C ARG A 252 12.44 -5.21 1.36
N LEU A 253 12.13 -6.47 1.66
CA LEU A 253 12.68 -7.64 0.98
C LEU A 253 11.86 -8.03 -0.25
N LEU A 254 10.53 -7.84 -0.24
CA LEU A 254 9.68 -8.27 -1.35
C LEU A 254 10.07 -7.68 -2.73
N PRO A 255 10.42 -6.39 -2.87
CA PRO A 255 10.87 -5.85 -4.15
C PRO A 255 12.14 -6.49 -4.69
N SER A 256 13.05 -6.96 -3.82
CA SER A 256 14.28 -7.64 -4.24
C SER A 256 14.00 -8.97 -4.93
N HIS A 257 12.82 -9.55 -4.69
CA HIS A 257 12.30 -10.75 -5.31
C HIS A 257 11.33 -10.46 -6.47
N LYS A 258 11.28 -9.22 -7.01
CA LYS A 258 10.44 -8.86 -8.17
C LYS A 258 8.93 -9.01 -7.94
N VAL A 259 8.44 -8.81 -6.71
CA VAL A 259 6.99 -8.89 -6.41
C VAL A 259 6.15 -7.86 -7.18
N ILE A 260 6.71 -6.67 -7.45
CA ILE A 260 5.97 -5.53 -8.02
C ILE A 260 5.39 -5.85 -9.41
N PRO A 261 6.18 -6.36 -10.40
CA PRO A 261 5.64 -6.83 -11.66
C PRO A 261 4.53 -7.88 -11.51
N ILE A 262 4.64 -8.77 -10.53
CA ILE A 262 3.65 -9.84 -10.32
C ILE A 262 2.33 -9.26 -9.80
N LEU A 263 2.38 -8.34 -8.84
CA LEU A 263 1.20 -7.64 -8.33
C LEU A 263 0.52 -6.78 -9.41
N LEU A 264 1.30 -6.09 -10.25
CA LEU A 264 0.75 -5.31 -11.36
C LEU A 264 0.06 -6.19 -12.41
N ARG A 265 0.65 -7.35 -12.69
CA ARG A 265 0.04 -8.37 -13.54
C ARG A 265 -1.25 -8.90 -12.91
N ALA A 266 -1.22 -9.29 -11.63
CA ALA A 266 -2.38 -9.76 -10.89
C ALA A 266 -3.52 -8.74 -10.93
N ALA A 267 -3.24 -7.47 -10.65
CA ALA A 267 -4.21 -6.38 -10.72
C ALA A 267 -4.82 -6.23 -12.13
N ASN A 268 -4.01 -6.34 -13.18
CA ASN A 268 -4.49 -6.30 -14.56
C ASN A 268 -5.40 -7.51 -14.88
N LEU A 269 -5.08 -8.71 -14.41
CA LEU A 269 -5.92 -9.89 -14.63
C LEU A 269 -7.21 -9.85 -13.81
N LEU A 270 -7.16 -9.32 -12.58
CA LEU A 270 -8.32 -9.08 -11.72
C LEU A 270 -9.29 -8.08 -12.35
N SER A 271 -8.78 -7.01 -13.00
CA SER A 271 -9.63 -6.03 -13.69
C SER A 271 -10.43 -6.60 -14.87
N LYS A 272 -10.03 -7.78 -15.38
CA LYS A 272 -10.74 -8.52 -16.43
C LYS A 272 -11.68 -9.58 -15.87
N SER A 273 -11.65 -9.84 -14.55
CA SER A 273 -12.47 -10.85 -13.92
C SER A 273 -13.93 -10.39 -13.81
N ILE A 274 -14.85 -11.35 -13.78
CA ILE A 274 -16.28 -11.14 -13.54
C ILE A 274 -16.71 -11.55 -12.13
N HIS A 275 -15.77 -12.09 -11.33
CA HIS A 275 -16.06 -12.57 -9.99
C HIS A 275 -16.25 -11.40 -9.00
N SER A 276 -17.24 -11.53 -8.11
CA SER A 276 -17.58 -10.50 -7.12
C SER A 276 -16.50 -10.25 -6.07
N ALA A 277 -15.57 -11.18 -5.86
CA ALA A 277 -14.43 -11.01 -4.95
C ALA A 277 -13.30 -10.17 -5.56
N ALA A 278 -13.22 -10.07 -6.90
CA ALA A 278 -12.13 -9.39 -7.60
C ALA A 278 -11.91 -7.92 -7.14
N PRO A 279 -12.94 -7.10 -6.88
CA PRO A 279 -12.75 -5.70 -6.44
C PRO A 279 -12.06 -5.59 -5.08
N VAL A 280 -12.38 -6.49 -4.15
CA VAL A 280 -11.79 -6.52 -2.80
C VAL A 280 -10.30 -6.84 -2.91
N VAL A 281 -9.96 -7.92 -3.60
CA VAL A 281 -8.57 -8.36 -3.78
C VAL A 281 -7.76 -7.35 -4.62
N LEU A 282 -8.38 -6.71 -5.62
CA LEU A 282 -7.74 -5.67 -6.43
C LEU A 282 -7.38 -4.44 -5.58
N ARG A 283 -8.28 -4.01 -4.70
CA ARG A 283 -8.02 -2.93 -3.74
C ARG A 283 -6.86 -3.30 -2.80
N GLU A 284 -6.81 -4.54 -2.32
CA GLU A 284 -5.72 -5.00 -1.46
C GLU A 284 -4.39 -5.10 -2.20
N CYS A 285 -4.39 -5.55 -3.47
CA CYS A 285 -3.21 -5.49 -4.35
C CYS A 285 -2.65 -4.07 -4.45
N PHE A 286 -3.52 -3.08 -4.67
CA PHE A 286 -3.11 -1.67 -4.70
C PHE A 286 -2.62 -1.20 -3.34
N GLY A 287 -3.18 -1.66 -2.22
CA GLY A 287 -2.69 -1.38 -0.87
C GLY A 287 -1.27 -1.91 -0.63
N VAL A 288 -0.98 -3.15 -1.05
CA VAL A 288 0.38 -3.71 -0.97
C VAL A 288 1.34 -2.96 -1.89
N LEU A 289 0.95 -2.71 -3.15
CA LEU A 289 1.75 -1.91 -4.09
C LEU A 289 2.05 -0.51 -3.54
N HIS A 290 1.06 0.10 -2.92
CA HIS A 290 1.12 1.44 -2.34
C HIS A 290 2.25 1.46 -1.31
N CYS A 291 2.23 0.56 -0.34
CA CYS A 291 3.26 0.52 0.70
C CYS A 291 4.64 0.08 0.21
N LEU A 292 4.71 -0.79 -0.80
CA LEU A 292 5.98 -1.12 -1.47
C LEU A 292 6.60 0.11 -2.14
N LEU A 293 5.78 1.03 -2.66
CA LEU A 293 6.24 2.18 -3.44
C LEU A 293 6.43 3.48 -2.62
N ILE A 294 5.67 3.76 -1.55
CA ILE A 294 5.90 4.96 -0.70
C ILE A 294 7.14 4.84 0.13
N SER A 295 7.42 3.61 0.60
CA SER A 295 8.44 3.42 1.62
C SER A 295 9.71 4.19 1.19
N PRO A 296 10.52 4.72 2.11
CA PRO A 296 11.71 5.49 1.74
C PRO A 296 12.62 4.76 0.73
N PHE A 297 12.54 3.42 0.71
CA PHE A 297 13.22 2.54 -0.22
C PHE A 297 12.39 2.19 -1.48
N GLY A 298 11.08 2.36 -1.46
CA GLY A 298 10.11 2.12 -2.52
C GLY A 298 10.35 2.95 -3.77
N LEU A 299 10.84 4.17 -3.62
CA LEU A 299 11.10 5.10 -4.74
C LEU A 299 12.05 4.52 -5.79
N ARG A 300 13.07 3.75 -5.36
CA ARG A 300 14.00 3.09 -6.29
C ARG A 300 13.33 2.03 -7.16
N HIS A 301 12.15 1.56 -6.76
CA HIS A 301 11.36 0.57 -7.47
C HIS A 301 10.30 1.19 -8.40
N LEU A 302 9.98 2.48 -8.27
CA LEU A 302 9.03 3.15 -9.14
C LEU A 302 9.40 3.07 -10.64
N PRO A 303 10.67 3.24 -11.08
CA PRO A 303 11.04 3.02 -12.47
C PRO A 303 10.75 1.60 -12.96
N ALA A 304 10.95 0.59 -12.10
CA ALA A 304 10.63 -0.80 -12.44
C ALA A 304 9.12 -1.04 -12.49
N ALA A 305 8.34 -0.43 -11.58
CA ALA A 305 6.88 -0.48 -11.60
C ALA A 305 6.29 0.14 -12.87
N LEU A 306 6.79 1.31 -13.29
CA LEU A 306 6.38 1.96 -14.54
C LEU A 306 6.67 1.08 -15.76
N LYS A 307 7.87 0.50 -15.84
CA LYS A 307 8.24 -0.43 -16.90
C LYS A 307 7.43 -1.73 -16.88
N ALA A 308 7.00 -2.16 -15.70
CA ALA A 308 6.15 -3.33 -15.51
C ALA A 308 4.65 -3.04 -15.77
N GLY A 309 4.30 -1.84 -16.24
CA GLY A 309 2.95 -1.52 -16.67
C GLY A 309 2.07 -0.86 -15.60
N LEU A 310 2.63 -0.22 -14.57
CA LEU A 310 1.83 0.48 -13.55
C LEU A 310 0.75 1.41 -14.15
N LEU A 311 1.10 2.24 -15.13
CA LEU A 311 0.13 3.13 -15.77
C LEU A 311 -0.91 2.37 -16.59
N HIS A 312 -0.49 1.33 -17.33
CA HIS A 312 -1.41 0.48 -18.07
C HIS A 312 -2.44 -0.15 -17.12
N THR A 313 -1.98 -0.77 -16.02
CA THR A 313 -2.85 -1.38 -15.02
C THR A 313 -3.82 -0.37 -14.41
N LEU A 314 -3.37 0.86 -14.09
CA LEU A 314 -4.26 1.91 -13.58
C LEU A 314 -5.36 2.26 -14.59
N ILE A 315 -5.03 2.42 -15.87
CA ILE A 315 -6.03 2.73 -16.90
C ILE A 315 -6.99 1.57 -17.11
N THR A 316 -6.50 0.33 -17.21
CA THR A 316 -7.36 -0.86 -17.34
C THR A 316 -8.31 -1.01 -16.15
N CYS A 317 -7.83 -0.80 -14.92
CA CYS A 317 -8.68 -0.84 -13.73
C CYS A 317 -9.70 0.31 -13.70
N ALA A 318 -9.39 1.48 -14.24
CA ALA A 318 -10.33 2.59 -14.32
C ALA A 318 -11.49 2.33 -15.31
N MET A 319 -11.30 1.43 -16.26
CA MET A 319 -12.32 1.02 -17.24
C MET A 319 -13.10 -0.24 -16.85
N CYS A 320 -12.68 -0.97 -15.81
CA CYS A 320 -13.31 -2.24 -15.47
C CYS A 320 -14.74 -2.08 -14.92
N PRO A 321 -15.58 -3.12 -14.97
CA PRO A 321 -16.97 -3.06 -14.46
C PRO A 321 -17.07 -2.58 -13.00
N PHE A 322 -16.06 -2.90 -12.20
CA PHE A 322 -15.99 -2.57 -10.78
C PHE A 322 -15.26 -1.26 -10.49
N ALA A 323 -14.94 -0.46 -11.50
CA ALA A 323 -14.26 0.83 -11.32
C ALA A 323 -15.03 1.75 -10.35
N ARG A 324 -16.37 1.67 -10.35
CA ARG A 324 -17.20 2.38 -9.37
C ARG A 324 -16.91 1.93 -7.94
N GLU A 325 -16.89 0.63 -7.66
CA GLU A 325 -16.62 0.10 -6.32
C GLU A 325 -15.22 0.49 -5.81
N LEU A 326 -14.23 0.48 -6.69
CA LEU A 326 -12.88 0.97 -6.37
C LEU A 326 -12.85 2.49 -6.09
N GLN A 327 -13.80 3.24 -6.63
CA GLN A 327 -13.94 4.69 -6.47
C GLN A 327 -14.91 5.09 -5.34
N MET A 328 -15.70 4.16 -4.79
CA MET A 328 -16.87 4.44 -3.93
C MET A 328 -16.54 4.69 -2.46
N THR A 329 -15.29 4.58 -2.01
CA THR A 329 -14.97 4.96 -0.62
C THR A 329 -15.02 6.49 -0.51
N SER A 330 -16.06 6.99 0.17
CA SER A 330 -16.51 8.39 0.24
C SER A 330 -15.55 9.38 0.92
N LEU A 331 -14.29 9.00 1.12
CA LEU A 331 -13.25 9.86 1.66
C LEU A 331 -12.19 10.02 0.57
N ASP A 332 -12.08 11.25 0.06
CA ASP A 332 -11.23 11.73 -1.06
C ASP A 332 -9.74 11.31 -1.03
N ASN A 333 -9.28 10.66 0.04
CA ASN A 333 -7.91 10.22 0.24
C ASN A 333 -7.70 8.73 0.00
N ALA A 334 -8.75 7.90 -0.16
CA ALA A 334 -8.61 6.44 -0.32
C ALA A 334 -8.67 5.96 -1.78
N ASN A 335 -8.90 6.86 -2.75
CA ASN A 335 -8.90 6.50 -4.15
C ASN A 335 -7.47 6.22 -4.64
N PRO A 336 -7.11 4.96 -4.98
CA PRO A 336 -5.75 4.62 -5.38
C PRO A 336 -5.32 5.38 -6.64
N PHE A 337 -6.22 5.63 -7.59
CA PHE A 337 -5.89 6.34 -8.83
C PHE A 337 -5.43 7.77 -8.56
N LYS A 338 -6.12 8.49 -7.66
CA LYS A 338 -5.74 9.84 -7.25
C LYS A 338 -4.39 9.81 -6.53
N GLN A 339 -4.20 8.88 -5.59
CA GLN A 339 -2.94 8.73 -4.87
C GLN A 339 -1.76 8.55 -5.83
N TYR A 340 -1.87 7.63 -6.80
CA TYR A 340 -0.78 7.38 -7.76
C TYR A 340 -0.59 8.54 -8.74
N LEU A 341 -1.64 8.98 -9.43
CA LEU A 341 -1.53 9.92 -10.55
C LEU A 341 -1.37 11.38 -10.11
N PHE A 342 -1.86 11.75 -8.94
CA PHE A 342 -1.82 13.12 -8.45
C PHE A 342 -0.83 13.29 -7.29
N ASP A 343 -0.93 12.45 -6.25
CA ASP A 343 -0.17 12.68 -5.03
C ASP A 343 1.28 12.15 -5.14
N TRP A 344 1.53 11.10 -5.91
CA TRP A 344 2.78 10.34 -5.80
C TRP A 344 3.69 10.40 -6.99
N ILE A 345 3.25 9.96 -8.16
CA ILE A 345 4.12 9.94 -9.33
C ILE A 345 4.62 11.37 -9.65
N PRO A 346 3.79 12.44 -9.61
CA PRO A 346 4.23 13.78 -9.99
C PRO A 346 5.41 14.33 -9.16
N PRO A 347 5.42 14.26 -7.81
CA PRO A 347 6.61 14.65 -7.03
C PRO A 347 7.90 13.92 -7.43
N PHE A 348 7.80 12.66 -7.88
CA PHE A 348 8.97 11.87 -8.28
C PHE A 348 9.42 12.09 -9.72
N LEU A 349 8.72 12.92 -10.50
CA LEU A 349 9.16 13.35 -11.84
C LEU A 349 10.40 14.24 -11.81
N ILE A 350 10.95 14.57 -10.64
CA ILE A 350 12.28 15.17 -10.52
C ILE A 350 13.42 14.15 -10.74
N ASN A 351 13.13 12.85 -10.66
CA ASN A 351 14.10 11.78 -10.79
C ASN A 351 14.31 11.40 -12.26
N TYR A 352 15.55 11.45 -12.73
CA TYR A 352 15.91 11.07 -14.10
C TYR A 352 15.46 9.64 -14.45
N SER A 353 15.68 8.69 -13.53
CA SER A 353 15.34 7.28 -13.72
C SER A 353 13.84 7.04 -13.83
N VAL A 354 13.03 7.75 -13.04
CA VAL A 354 11.56 7.72 -13.07
C VAL A 354 11.05 8.29 -14.39
N LEU A 355 11.48 9.50 -14.78
CA LEU A 355 11.07 10.11 -16.04
C LEU A 355 11.52 9.28 -17.25
N SER A 356 12.72 8.70 -17.22
CA SER A 356 13.20 7.84 -18.29
C SER A 356 12.36 6.56 -18.43
N ALA A 357 11.82 6.02 -17.34
CA ALA A 357 10.89 4.91 -17.40
C ALA A 357 9.52 5.37 -17.91
N LEU A 358 9.05 6.52 -17.44
CA LEU A 358 7.79 7.12 -17.84
C LEU A 358 7.74 7.43 -19.34
N ASP A 359 8.81 7.97 -19.91
CA ASP A 359 8.98 8.26 -21.35
C ASP A 359 8.65 7.03 -22.21
N VAL A 360 9.20 5.87 -21.84
CA VAL A 360 8.97 4.60 -22.53
C VAL A 360 7.52 4.14 -22.33
N THR A 361 7.03 4.17 -21.09
CA THR A 361 5.69 3.65 -20.75
C THR A 361 4.57 4.50 -21.34
N LEU A 362 4.68 5.83 -21.34
CA LEU A 362 3.60 6.71 -21.82
C LEU A 362 3.25 6.46 -23.28
N ASN A 363 4.25 6.24 -24.14
CA ASN A 363 4.00 5.94 -25.55
C ASN A 363 3.11 4.70 -25.75
N SER A 364 3.21 3.70 -24.87
CA SER A 364 2.37 2.50 -24.92
C SER A 364 0.97 2.66 -24.31
N VAL A 365 0.77 3.70 -23.49
CA VAL A 365 -0.46 3.87 -22.70
C VAL A 365 -1.35 4.99 -23.24
N ILE A 366 -0.81 5.93 -24.03
CA ILE A 366 -1.59 7.01 -24.65
C ILE A 366 -2.73 6.47 -25.52
N GLU A 367 -2.48 5.45 -26.34
CA GLU A 367 -3.53 4.84 -27.17
C GLU A 367 -4.64 4.21 -26.32
N LEU A 368 -4.26 3.55 -25.22
CA LEU A 368 -5.22 2.96 -24.28
C LEU A 368 -6.06 4.04 -23.58
N ALA A 369 -5.44 5.17 -23.23
CA ALA A 369 -6.09 6.31 -22.60
C ALA A 369 -7.04 7.07 -23.55
N ASP A 370 -6.88 6.91 -24.86
CA ASP A 370 -7.68 7.65 -25.84
C ASP A 370 -9.06 7.00 -26.11
N CYS A 371 -9.33 5.82 -25.55
CA CYS A 371 -10.61 5.16 -25.76
C CYS A 371 -11.77 5.83 -24.98
N ASP A 372 -12.98 5.76 -25.54
CA ASP A 372 -14.18 6.39 -24.97
C ASP A 372 -14.52 5.88 -23.57
N ALA A 373 -14.27 4.60 -23.31
CA ALA A 373 -14.51 3.98 -22.01
C ALA A 373 -13.67 4.62 -20.90
N PHE A 374 -12.39 4.92 -21.17
CA PHE A 374 -11.52 5.59 -20.20
C PHE A 374 -11.87 7.07 -20.07
N LYS A 375 -12.14 7.76 -21.18
CA LYS A 375 -12.58 9.17 -21.20
C LYS A 375 -13.85 9.40 -20.39
N ALA A 376 -14.78 8.44 -20.40
CA ALA A 376 -16.00 8.48 -19.59
C ALA A 376 -15.77 8.17 -18.10
N SER A 377 -14.57 7.70 -17.71
CA SER A 377 -14.26 7.36 -16.32
C SER A 377 -14.00 8.60 -15.46
N ARG A 378 -14.24 8.49 -14.13
CA ARG A 378 -13.90 9.56 -13.17
C ARG A 378 -12.39 9.81 -13.02
N VAL A 379 -11.56 8.91 -13.55
CA VAL A 379 -10.09 8.99 -13.47
C VAL A 379 -9.53 9.87 -14.59
N HIS A 380 -10.26 10.04 -15.69
CA HIS A 380 -9.77 10.79 -16.85
C HIS A 380 -9.31 12.23 -16.53
N PRO A 381 -10.05 13.07 -15.78
CA PRO A 381 -9.57 14.42 -15.46
C PRO A 381 -8.28 14.43 -14.63
N ILE A 382 -8.08 13.42 -13.77
CA ILE A 382 -6.85 13.26 -12.98
C ILE A 382 -5.69 12.87 -13.91
N TRP A 383 -5.96 11.97 -14.86
CA TRP A 383 -5.02 11.57 -15.89
C TRP A 383 -4.59 12.75 -16.78
N GLU A 384 -5.51 13.60 -17.23
CA GLU A 384 -5.19 14.79 -18.03
C GLU A 384 -4.25 15.74 -17.27
N ALA A 385 -4.56 16.03 -16.01
CA ALA A 385 -3.70 16.86 -15.16
C ALA A 385 -2.30 16.23 -14.99
N PHE A 386 -2.25 14.91 -14.77
CA PHE A 386 -0.99 14.17 -14.70
C PHE A 386 -0.18 14.27 -16.00
N ILE A 387 -0.81 14.09 -17.16
CA ILE A 387 -0.16 14.13 -18.47
C ILE A 387 0.44 15.50 -18.78
N VAL A 388 -0.24 16.60 -18.42
CA VAL A 388 0.31 17.95 -18.58
C VAL A 388 1.65 18.10 -17.85
N VAL A 389 1.69 17.68 -16.57
CA VAL A 389 2.93 17.72 -15.77
C VAL A 389 3.98 16.77 -16.35
N ALA A 390 3.60 15.53 -16.68
CA ALA A 390 4.52 14.53 -17.24
C ALA A 390 5.18 15.00 -18.54
N GLN A 391 4.39 15.51 -19.49
CA GLN A 391 4.89 16.00 -20.78
C GLN A 391 5.82 17.21 -20.62
N GLU A 392 5.52 18.14 -19.70
CA GLU A 392 6.42 19.24 -19.39
C GLU A 392 7.79 18.73 -18.92
N ARG A 393 7.78 17.77 -18.00
CA ARG A 393 9.00 17.17 -17.45
C ARG A 393 9.77 16.35 -18.49
N LEU A 394 9.07 15.66 -19.40
CA LEU A 394 9.68 14.95 -20.52
C LEU A 394 10.37 15.90 -21.51
N LYS A 395 9.82 17.09 -21.79
CA LYS A 395 10.51 18.10 -22.62
C LYS A 395 11.88 18.45 -22.04
N VAL A 396 11.98 18.62 -20.72
CA VAL A 396 13.26 18.85 -20.03
C VAL A 396 14.19 17.65 -20.16
N LEU A 397 13.68 16.43 -19.99
CA LEU A 397 14.44 15.20 -20.17
C LEU A 397 15.04 15.09 -21.58
N HIS A 398 14.25 15.32 -22.62
CA HIS A 398 14.72 15.26 -24.01
C HIS A 398 15.75 16.35 -24.29
N ALA A 399 15.52 17.60 -23.85
CA ALA A 399 16.49 18.68 -23.97
C ALA A 399 17.80 18.34 -23.24
N PHE A 400 17.72 17.74 -22.05
CA PHE A 400 18.88 17.29 -21.29
C PHE A 400 19.66 16.18 -22.01
N ARG A 401 18.97 15.21 -22.66
CA ARG A 401 19.61 14.15 -23.46
C ARG A 401 20.22 14.65 -24.76
N ALA A 402 19.60 15.66 -25.39
CA ALA A 402 20.07 16.25 -26.64
C ALA A 402 21.29 17.17 -26.46
N ARG A 403 21.53 17.66 -25.24
CA ARG A 403 22.77 18.40 -24.96
C ARG A 403 23.95 17.47 -25.21
N PRO A 404 24.95 17.86 -26.03
CA PRO A 404 26.25 17.18 -25.96
C PRO A 404 26.69 17.19 -24.51
N SER A 405 27.41 16.14 -24.07
CA SER A 405 27.84 15.87 -22.69
C SER A 405 28.58 17.05 -22.03
N SER A 406 27.84 18.14 -21.78
CA SER A 406 28.25 19.41 -21.18
C SER A 406 28.33 19.27 -19.67
N SER A 407 28.15 18.04 -19.16
CA SER A 407 28.55 17.60 -17.82
C SER A 407 30.02 17.86 -17.51
N ASP A 408 30.81 18.18 -18.53
CA ASP A 408 32.17 18.63 -18.35
C ASP A 408 32.25 20.09 -17.93
N LEU A 409 31.30 20.99 -18.19
CA LEU A 409 31.46 22.36 -17.68
C LEU A 409 31.20 22.43 -16.16
N LYS A 410 32.16 23.01 -15.43
CA LYS A 410 32.11 23.28 -13.99
C LYS A 410 32.51 24.71 -13.71
N ALA A 411 31.83 25.32 -12.74
CA ALA A 411 32.24 26.59 -12.16
C ALA A 411 33.22 26.32 -11.01
N CYS A 412 34.12 27.26 -10.76
CA CYS A 412 34.95 27.26 -9.57
C CYS A 412 34.08 27.51 -8.34
N ASP A 413 34.21 26.68 -7.31
CA ASP A 413 33.45 26.84 -6.06
C ASP A 413 33.98 27.99 -5.18
N ASN A 414 35.15 28.55 -5.50
CA ASN A 414 35.53 29.88 -5.01
C ASN A 414 34.62 30.94 -5.66
N LEU A 415 33.68 31.47 -4.87
CA LEU A 415 32.66 32.44 -5.32
C LEU A 415 33.25 33.74 -5.90
N GLU A 416 34.49 34.09 -5.56
CA GLU A 416 35.17 35.27 -6.14
C GLU A 416 35.73 35.01 -7.55
N CYS A 417 35.97 33.75 -7.92
CA CYS A 417 36.62 33.40 -9.18
C CYS A 417 35.64 33.35 -10.36
N LEU A 418 34.46 32.75 -10.16
CA LEU A 418 33.39 32.59 -11.17
C LEU A 418 33.81 31.90 -12.49
N LYS A 419 35.03 31.37 -12.59
CA LYS A 419 35.54 30.73 -13.81
C LYS A 419 34.74 29.46 -14.11
N ILE A 420 34.26 29.33 -15.35
CA ILE A 420 33.56 28.15 -15.87
C ILE A 420 34.44 27.50 -16.95
N GLU A 421 34.81 26.24 -16.79
CA GLU A 421 35.66 25.51 -17.74
C GLU A 421 35.33 24.00 -17.72
N ASN A 422 35.98 23.19 -18.56
CA ASN A 422 35.84 21.73 -18.52
C ASN A 422 36.31 21.15 -17.18
N LYS A 423 35.64 20.11 -16.69
CA LYS A 423 35.72 19.53 -15.34
C LYS A 423 37.08 18.92 -15.11
N ASN A 424 37.69 18.40 -16.17
CA ASN A 424 39.06 17.91 -16.18
C ASN A 424 40.12 19.00 -15.94
N LYS A 425 39.75 20.29 -16.03
CA LYS A 425 40.59 21.44 -15.66
C LYS A 425 40.43 21.86 -14.20
N PHE A 426 39.48 21.28 -13.48
CA PHE A 426 39.26 21.56 -12.06
C PHE A 426 39.91 20.49 -11.18
N GLN A 427 40.48 20.93 -10.07
CA GLN A 427 40.96 20.09 -8.98
C GLN A 427 39.87 19.96 -7.93
N ARG A 428 39.75 18.78 -7.30
CA ARG A 428 38.80 18.59 -6.19
C ARG A 428 39.49 18.87 -4.87
N CYS A 429 38.73 19.37 -3.89
CA CYS A 429 39.20 19.39 -2.51
C CYS A 429 39.60 17.97 -2.08
N SER A 430 40.84 17.77 -1.64
CA SER A 430 41.35 16.44 -1.27
C SER A 430 40.67 15.85 -0.04
N ALA A 431 40.14 16.70 0.85
CA ALA A 431 39.45 16.27 2.06
C ALA A 431 37.98 15.89 1.79
N CYS A 432 37.11 16.85 1.46
CA CYS A 432 35.68 16.57 1.26
C CYS A 432 35.36 15.94 -0.10
N CYS A 433 36.21 16.14 -1.11
CA CYS A 433 35.95 15.80 -2.51
C CYS A 433 34.68 16.46 -3.10
N SER A 434 33.97 17.33 -2.39
CA SER A 434 32.70 17.91 -2.86
C SER A 434 32.89 19.12 -3.77
N LEU A 435 33.90 19.95 -3.48
CA LEU A 435 34.15 21.21 -4.18
C LEU A 435 35.24 21.06 -5.26
N TYR A 436 35.11 21.86 -6.32
CA TYR A 436 35.93 21.94 -7.52
C TYR A 436 36.56 23.34 -7.64
N TYR A 437 37.88 23.40 -7.80
CA TYR A 437 38.63 24.64 -7.93
C TYR A 437 39.46 24.64 -9.21
N CYS A 438 39.51 25.77 -9.90
CA CYS A 438 40.32 25.91 -11.12
C CYS A 438 41.83 25.96 -10.81
N SER A 439 42.21 26.18 -9.55
CA SER A 439 43.59 26.27 -9.09
C SER A 439 43.69 26.06 -7.57
N ALA A 440 44.87 25.67 -7.09
CA ALA A 440 45.17 25.58 -5.65
C ALA A 440 45.05 26.94 -4.94
N ALA A 441 45.29 28.05 -5.64
CA ALA A 441 45.10 29.40 -5.10
C ALA A 441 43.63 29.65 -4.75
N CYS A 442 42.70 29.33 -5.66
CA CYS A 442 41.26 29.43 -5.40
C CYS A 442 40.80 28.52 -4.26
N GLN A 443 41.34 27.30 -4.18
CA GLN A 443 41.07 26.41 -3.05
C GLN A 443 41.52 27.04 -1.72
N LYS A 444 42.72 27.63 -1.67
CA LYS A 444 43.25 28.27 -0.46
C LYS A 444 42.42 29.49 -0.03
N THR A 445 41.97 30.31 -0.99
CA THR A 445 41.09 31.46 -0.72
C THR A 445 39.77 30.99 -0.10
N ASP A 446 39.08 30.05 -0.74
CA ASP A 446 37.81 29.51 -0.25
C ASP A 446 37.97 28.76 1.10
N TRP A 447 39.11 28.07 1.28
CA TRP A 447 39.48 27.44 2.55
C TRP A 447 39.47 28.42 3.72
N CYS A 448 40.10 29.59 3.52
CA CYS A 448 40.15 30.66 4.52
C CYS A 448 38.81 31.39 4.67
N ALA A 449 38.03 31.53 3.59
CA ALA A 449 36.74 32.24 3.59
C ALA A 449 35.62 31.50 4.34
N GLY A 450 35.80 30.22 4.65
CA GLY A 450 34.86 29.46 5.48
C GLY A 450 34.78 27.97 5.16
N HIS A 451 35.30 27.52 4.01
CA HIS A 451 35.20 26.10 3.64
C HIS A 451 35.84 25.19 4.70
N ARG A 452 36.92 25.62 5.38
CA ARG A 452 37.53 24.86 6.48
C ARG A 452 36.53 24.42 7.55
N ALA A 453 35.56 25.28 7.89
CA ALA A 453 34.58 25.00 8.95
C ALA A 453 33.53 23.95 8.53
N VAL A 454 33.28 23.82 7.22
CA VAL A 454 32.22 22.95 6.67
C VAL A 454 32.76 21.73 5.89
N CYS A 455 34.07 21.67 5.68
CA CYS A 455 34.71 20.64 4.86
C CYS A 455 34.43 19.22 5.38
N SER A 456 34.55 18.99 6.70
CA SER A 456 34.25 17.69 7.30
C SER A 456 32.79 17.30 7.12
N SER A 457 31.86 18.22 7.34
CA SER A 457 30.42 18.00 7.13
C SER A 457 30.10 17.61 5.68
N TYR A 458 30.72 18.27 4.70
CA TYR A 458 30.58 17.88 3.30
C TYR A 458 31.16 16.49 2.99
N GLY A 459 32.30 16.16 3.59
CA GLY A 459 32.89 14.81 3.49
C GLY A 459 31.96 13.75 4.04
N SER A 460 31.43 13.96 5.26
CA SER A 460 30.47 13.05 5.89
C SER A 460 29.17 12.92 5.11
N MET A 461 28.63 14.04 4.60
CA MET A 461 27.46 14.00 3.71
C MET A 461 27.74 13.18 2.46
N MET A 462 28.86 13.39 1.77
CA MET A 462 29.19 12.63 0.56
C MET A 462 29.43 11.14 0.83
N LEU A 463 30.04 10.78 1.97
CA LEU A 463 30.20 9.38 2.39
C LEU A 463 28.85 8.75 2.71
N SER A 464 27.97 9.48 3.40
CA SER A 464 26.60 9.03 3.65
C SER A 464 25.80 8.89 2.35
N GLU A 465 25.95 9.81 1.39
CA GLU A 465 25.32 9.78 0.05
C GLU A 465 25.80 8.60 -0.79
N ARG A 466 27.10 8.30 -0.76
CA ARG A 466 27.66 7.12 -1.42
C ARG A 466 27.04 5.83 -0.91
N ASN A 467 26.70 5.80 0.37
CA ASN A 467 26.05 4.67 1.00
C ASN A 467 24.51 4.71 0.87
N SER A 468 23.91 5.90 0.70
CA SER A 468 22.45 6.09 0.74
C SER A 468 21.74 6.01 -0.61
N ASN A 469 22.45 5.74 -1.72
CA ASN A 469 21.86 5.53 -3.06
C ASN A 469 20.94 6.67 -3.55
N ALA A 470 20.95 7.86 -2.94
CA ALA A 470 19.88 8.83 -3.16
C ALA A 470 19.87 9.39 -4.60
N PHE A 471 21.03 9.78 -5.13
CA PHE A 471 21.14 10.30 -6.50
C PHE A 471 22.50 10.00 -7.16
N THR A 472 22.47 9.48 -8.37
CA THR A 472 23.63 9.36 -9.26
C THR A 472 24.13 10.75 -9.72
N THR A 473 25.37 10.82 -10.21
CA THR A 473 25.90 12.05 -10.83
C THR A 473 25.02 12.55 -11.98
N ARG A 474 24.46 11.62 -12.76
CA ARG A 474 23.54 11.93 -13.87
C ARG A 474 22.24 12.55 -13.35
N GLU A 475 21.66 11.98 -12.31
CA GLU A 475 20.44 12.52 -11.67
C GLU A 475 20.68 13.92 -11.11
N ARG A 476 21.81 14.16 -10.45
CA ARG A 476 22.16 15.52 -9.97
C ARG A 476 22.31 16.54 -11.11
N SER A 477 22.87 16.13 -12.24
CA SER A 477 22.96 17.00 -13.42
C SER A 477 21.58 17.26 -14.04
N PHE A 478 20.74 16.23 -14.10
CA PHE A 478 19.37 16.37 -14.59
C PHE A 478 18.54 17.28 -13.67
N LEU A 479 18.64 17.12 -12.36
CA LEU A 479 17.93 17.95 -11.38
C LEU A 479 18.29 19.43 -11.54
N ARG A 480 19.57 19.76 -11.79
CA ARG A 480 19.98 21.14 -12.11
C ARG A 480 19.31 21.65 -13.38
N ALA A 481 19.30 20.86 -14.45
CA ALA A 481 18.64 21.24 -15.70
C ALA A 481 17.13 21.46 -15.51
N LEU A 482 16.50 20.68 -14.64
CA LEU A 482 15.09 20.83 -14.26
C LEU A 482 14.85 22.11 -13.44
N LEU A 483 15.68 22.37 -12.43
CA LEU A 483 15.60 23.61 -11.63
C LEU A 483 15.83 24.85 -12.49
N ASP A 484 16.79 24.80 -13.43
CA ASP A 484 17.03 25.89 -14.38
C ASP A 484 15.79 26.12 -15.27
N HIS A 485 15.17 25.05 -15.76
CA HIS A 485 13.95 25.15 -16.56
C HIS A 485 12.81 25.82 -15.77
N ASP A 486 12.54 25.34 -14.56
CA ASP A 486 11.50 25.86 -13.69
C ASP A 486 11.79 27.32 -13.28
N TYR A 487 13.05 27.63 -12.96
CA TYR A 487 13.47 29.00 -12.67
C TYR A 487 13.22 29.92 -13.86
N GLN A 488 13.59 29.54 -15.09
CA GLN A 488 13.33 30.37 -16.26
C GLN A 488 11.84 30.56 -16.52
N LYS A 489 11.04 29.49 -16.38
CA LYS A 489 9.57 29.55 -16.53
C LYS A 489 8.91 30.48 -15.52
N HIS A 490 9.39 30.46 -14.27
CA HIS A 490 8.80 31.22 -13.16
C HIS A 490 9.58 32.48 -12.77
N ARG A 491 10.61 32.86 -13.55
CA ARG A 491 11.53 33.95 -13.24
C ARG A 491 10.80 35.26 -12.95
N THR A 492 9.85 35.62 -13.80
CA THR A 492 9.12 36.89 -13.68
C THR A 492 8.30 36.97 -12.38
N PRO A 493 7.40 36.02 -12.05
CA PRO A 493 6.72 35.98 -10.75
C PRO A 493 7.67 36.01 -9.55
N ILE A 494 8.77 35.24 -9.59
CA ILE A 494 9.76 35.19 -8.51
C ILE A 494 10.41 36.57 -8.28
N LEU A 495 10.81 37.25 -9.36
CA LEU A 495 11.41 38.59 -9.26
C LEU A 495 10.41 39.65 -8.75
N PHE A 496 9.12 39.52 -9.09
CA PHE A 496 8.08 40.40 -8.56
C PHE A 496 7.85 40.19 -7.06
N ASP A 497 7.78 38.94 -6.59
CA ASP A 497 7.61 38.64 -5.15
C ASP A 497 8.80 39.17 -4.33
N GLN A 498 10.03 39.02 -4.84
CA GLN A 498 11.22 39.53 -4.17
C GLN A 498 11.24 41.06 -4.04
N ARG A 499 10.75 41.80 -5.05
CA ARG A 499 10.63 43.26 -4.98
C ARG A 499 9.56 43.72 -3.98
N GLY A 500 8.43 43.01 -3.92
CA GLY A 500 7.33 43.33 -3.00
C GLY A 500 7.69 43.12 -1.52
N ARG A 501 8.55 42.15 -1.20
CA ARG A 501 9.06 41.95 0.17
C ARG A 501 10.06 43.02 0.60
N GLY A 502 10.85 43.55 -0.34
CA GLY A 502 11.81 44.62 -0.05
C GLY A 502 11.17 45.95 0.35
N GLN A 503 9.94 46.23 -0.12
CA GLN A 503 9.25 47.50 0.15
C GLN A 503 8.38 47.49 1.42
N ASN A 504 7.94 46.31 1.89
CA ASN A 504 7.01 46.21 3.03
C ASN A 504 7.67 45.98 4.40
N HIS A 505 9.00 45.94 4.49
CA HIS A 505 9.68 45.84 5.79
C HIS A 505 9.60 47.12 6.65
N GLY A 506 9.05 48.23 6.13
CA GLY A 506 8.73 49.44 6.89
C GLY A 506 7.39 49.42 7.64
N GLU A 507 6.38 48.67 7.16
CA GLU A 507 4.99 48.79 7.67
C GLU A 507 4.45 47.51 8.35
N SER A 508 5.20 46.40 8.32
CA SER A 508 4.71 45.06 8.73
C SER A 508 4.49 44.85 10.25
N ARG A 509 4.75 45.84 11.12
CA ARG A 509 4.43 45.72 12.56
C ARG A 509 2.93 45.84 12.88
N PHE A 510 2.11 46.41 11.99
CA PHE A 510 0.69 46.64 12.28
C PHE A 510 -0.25 45.49 11.87
N PHE A 511 0.14 44.63 10.92
CA PHE A 511 -0.78 43.66 10.30
C PHE A 511 -0.80 42.25 10.91
N ASN A 512 0.13 41.90 11.80
CA ASN A 512 0.24 40.53 12.32
C ASN A 512 -0.73 40.17 13.47
N VAL A 513 -1.52 41.13 13.99
CA VAL A 513 -2.43 40.88 15.12
C VAL A 513 -3.84 40.46 14.66
N VAL A 514 -4.25 40.75 13.44
CA VAL A 514 -5.67 40.56 13.02
C VAL A 514 -5.94 39.21 12.33
N ASN A 515 -4.92 38.54 11.76
CA ASN A 515 -5.16 37.41 10.85
C ASN A 515 -5.24 36.00 11.50
N ARG A 516 -4.98 35.85 12.80
CA ARG A 516 -4.91 34.51 13.45
C ARG A 516 -6.23 33.94 13.99
N ARG A 517 -7.35 34.67 13.95
CA ARG A 517 -8.60 34.23 14.62
C ARG A 517 -9.79 33.84 13.73
N ALA A 518 -9.67 33.83 12.39
CA ALA A 518 -10.86 33.84 11.54
C ALA A 518 -10.95 32.82 10.39
N ARG A 519 -10.24 31.69 10.41
CA ARG A 519 -10.33 30.70 9.31
C ARG A 519 -10.56 29.28 9.81
N GLY A 520 -11.70 28.69 9.44
CA GLY A 520 -11.95 27.25 9.55
C GLY A 520 -11.30 26.47 8.39
N PRO A 521 -11.14 25.13 8.52
CA PRO A 521 -10.38 24.29 7.58
C PRO A 521 -10.89 24.31 6.14
N GLU A 522 -12.20 24.43 5.94
CA GLU A 522 -12.86 24.36 4.62
C GLU A 522 -12.47 25.52 3.68
N TRP A 523 -12.16 26.70 4.24
CA TRP A 523 -11.77 27.87 3.45
C TRP A 523 -10.35 27.78 2.88
N ASN A 524 -9.46 27.04 3.55
CA ASN A 524 -8.10 26.89 3.06
C ASN A 524 -8.06 26.03 1.79
N ASP A 525 -8.93 25.04 1.66
CA ASP A 525 -8.99 24.18 0.49
C ASP A 525 -9.56 24.91 -0.73
N ILE A 526 -10.60 25.73 -0.53
CA ILE A 526 -11.17 26.58 -1.59
C ILE A 526 -10.16 27.62 -2.08
N LEU A 527 -9.46 28.31 -1.16
CA LEU A 527 -8.45 29.31 -1.51
C LEU A 527 -7.20 28.69 -2.17
N HIS A 528 -6.79 27.51 -1.73
CA HIS A 528 -5.66 26.80 -2.33
C HIS A 528 -5.98 26.33 -3.76
N ARG A 529 -7.23 25.94 -4.03
CA ARG A 529 -7.68 25.54 -5.38
C ARG A 529 -7.91 26.76 -6.30
N ALA A 530 -8.45 27.86 -5.79
CA ALA A 530 -8.58 29.11 -6.56
C ALA A 530 -7.21 29.75 -6.92
N ALA A 531 -6.22 29.63 -6.01
CA ALA A 531 -4.85 30.08 -6.26
C ALA A 531 -4.14 29.23 -7.35
N MET A 532 -4.44 27.94 -7.42
CA MET A 532 -3.90 27.02 -8.43
C MET A 532 -4.42 27.32 -9.85
N VAL A 533 -5.66 27.80 -9.98
CA VAL A 533 -6.26 28.10 -11.29
C VAL A 533 -5.77 29.45 -11.85
N SER A 534 -5.59 30.48 -11.01
CA SER A 534 -5.32 31.82 -11.54
C SER A 534 -3.85 32.24 -11.55
N GLY A 535 -2.97 31.70 -10.70
CA GLY A 535 -1.52 31.97 -10.65
C GLY A 535 -1.07 33.46 -10.59
N ARG A 536 -2.00 34.41 -10.61
CA ARG A 536 -1.77 35.84 -10.94
C ARG A 536 -2.64 36.81 -10.17
N ILE A 537 -3.66 36.36 -9.43
CA ILE A 537 -4.58 37.25 -8.70
C ILE A 537 -4.43 37.00 -7.20
N LYS A 538 -4.05 38.05 -6.47
CA LYS A 538 -4.07 38.07 -5.01
C LYS A 538 -5.50 38.36 -4.56
N ILE A 539 -6.16 37.39 -3.93
CA ILE A 539 -7.52 37.53 -3.42
C ILE A 539 -7.42 37.93 -1.94
N ASP A 540 -7.76 39.18 -1.61
CA ASP A 540 -7.89 39.63 -0.23
C ASP A 540 -9.36 39.48 0.20
N VAL A 541 -9.61 38.79 1.32
CA VAL A 541 -10.96 38.60 1.87
C VAL A 541 -11.19 39.64 2.95
N VAL A 542 -12.04 40.63 2.68
CA VAL A 542 -12.46 41.62 3.68
C VAL A 542 -13.82 41.20 4.23
N LYS A 543 -13.88 40.90 5.54
CA LYS A 543 -15.18 40.75 6.23
C LYS A 543 -15.74 42.14 6.52
N THR A 544 -16.74 42.56 5.77
CA THR A 544 -17.61 43.67 6.17
C THR A 544 -18.93 43.10 6.68
N GLN A 545 -19.26 43.37 7.94
CA GLN A 545 -20.57 43.04 8.49
C GLN A 545 -21.58 44.09 8.02
N ASN A 546 -22.55 43.68 7.20
CA ASN A 546 -23.79 44.41 6.97
C ASN A 546 -24.86 43.86 7.94
N PRO A 547 -25.93 44.60 8.31
CA PRO A 547 -26.95 44.15 9.26
C PRO A 547 -27.69 42.87 8.88
N THR A 548 -27.58 42.41 7.63
CA THR A 548 -28.23 41.20 7.11
C THR A 548 -27.40 39.92 7.26
N GLY A 549 -26.14 40.01 7.74
CA GLY A 549 -25.29 38.83 7.97
C GLY A 549 -24.68 38.21 6.70
N ALA A 550 -24.91 38.77 5.52
CA ALA A 550 -24.30 38.31 4.27
C ALA A 550 -22.79 38.59 4.23
N GLN A 551 -22.00 37.59 3.79
CA GLN A 551 -20.56 37.73 3.58
C GLN A 551 -20.28 37.98 2.10
N TYR A 552 -19.50 39.02 1.80
CA TYR A 552 -19.12 39.37 0.43
C TYR A 552 -17.63 39.09 0.20
N LEU A 553 -17.30 38.65 -1.00
CA LEU A 553 -15.93 38.59 -1.49
C LEU A 553 -15.66 39.88 -2.26
N VAL A 554 -14.82 40.76 -1.73
CA VAL A 554 -14.41 41.99 -2.42
C VAL A 554 -13.00 41.82 -2.95
N VAL A 555 -12.84 41.78 -4.28
CA VAL A 555 -11.53 41.70 -4.93
C VAL A 555 -11.11 43.10 -5.38
N PRO A 556 -10.13 43.76 -4.73
CA PRO A 556 -9.68 45.08 -5.18
C PRO A 556 -8.83 44.92 -6.46
N LEU A 557 -9.30 45.47 -7.57
CA LEU A 557 -8.60 45.37 -8.86
C LEU A 557 -7.71 46.59 -9.12
N ARG A 558 -6.42 46.34 -9.37
CA ARG A 558 -5.50 47.27 -10.02
C ARG A 558 -4.83 46.57 -11.21
N ALA A 559 -5.58 46.25 -12.27
CA ALA A 559 -5.04 45.79 -13.55
C ALA A 559 -6.07 45.92 -14.70
N ASN A 560 -5.57 45.81 -15.94
CA ASN A 560 -6.28 46.05 -17.19
C ASN A 560 -7.44 45.05 -17.45
N THR A 561 -8.56 45.54 -17.96
CA THR A 561 -9.88 44.91 -17.89
C THR A 561 -10.10 43.70 -18.80
N SER A 562 -9.43 43.61 -19.95
CA SER A 562 -9.70 42.55 -20.94
C SER A 562 -9.19 41.16 -20.53
N THR A 563 -8.01 41.06 -19.93
CA THR A 563 -7.44 39.78 -19.47
C THR A 563 -8.15 39.25 -18.22
N ILE A 564 -8.70 40.15 -17.40
CA ILE A 564 -9.48 39.78 -16.22
C ILE A 564 -10.83 39.19 -16.63
N GLN A 565 -11.47 39.74 -17.67
CA GLN A 565 -12.77 39.28 -18.13
C GLN A 565 -12.71 37.87 -18.73
N GLU A 566 -11.63 37.54 -19.45
CA GLU A 566 -11.42 36.19 -19.98
C GLU A 566 -11.18 35.14 -18.87
N GLU A 567 -10.38 35.49 -17.85
CA GLU A 567 -10.11 34.59 -16.73
C GLU A 567 -11.31 34.44 -15.78
N LEU A 568 -12.09 35.50 -15.57
CA LEU A 568 -13.35 35.41 -14.82
C LEU A 568 -14.39 34.56 -15.54
N SER A 569 -14.47 34.64 -16.88
CA SER A 569 -15.33 33.74 -17.66
C SER A 569 -14.92 32.27 -17.53
N ARG A 570 -13.62 31.97 -17.53
CA ARG A 570 -13.12 30.59 -17.33
C ARG A 570 -13.41 30.04 -15.94
N VAL A 571 -13.27 30.86 -14.90
CA VAL A 571 -13.62 30.49 -13.53
C VAL A 571 -15.14 30.29 -13.39
N ALA A 572 -15.94 31.15 -14.03
CA ALA A 572 -17.40 31.02 -14.04
C ALA A 572 -17.88 29.75 -14.76
N GLU A 573 -17.31 29.44 -15.94
CA GLU A 573 -17.59 28.21 -16.70
C GLU A 573 -17.21 26.95 -15.91
N TYR A 574 -16.05 26.95 -15.24
CA TYR A 574 -15.62 25.83 -14.39
C TYR A 574 -16.56 25.61 -13.20
N ILE A 575 -17.03 26.69 -12.56
CA ILE A 575 -17.97 26.61 -11.45
C ILE A 575 -19.34 26.13 -11.94
N GLN A 576 -19.85 26.64 -13.07
CA GLN A 576 -21.11 26.19 -13.67
C GLN A 576 -21.08 24.70 -14.04
N PHE A 577 -19.98 24.22 -14.65
CA PHE A 577 -19.78 22.81 -14.95
C PHE A 577 -19.83 21.93 -13.70
N ARG A 578 -19.23 22.40 -12.59
CA ARG A 578 -19.23 21.66 -11.32
C ARG A 578 -20.59 21.66 -10.65
N VAL A 579 -21.31 22.78 -10.67
CA VAL A 579 -22.68 22.89 -10.14
C VAL A 579 -23.64 21.98 -10.91
N ALA A 580 -23.53 21.94 -12.24
CA ALA A 580 -24.34 21.05 -13.08
C ALA A 580 -24.05 19.55 -12.85
N SER A 581 -22.88 19.20 -12.30
CA SER A 581 -22.48 17.82 -12.01
C SER A 581 -22.86 17.32 -10.60
N MET A 582 -23.42 18.18 -9.76
CA MET A 582 -23.81 17.85 -8.38
C MET A 582 -25.33 17.73 -8.27
N GLU A 583 -25.87 16.52 -8.48
CA GLU A 583 -27.27 16.21 -8.17
C GLU A 583 -27.47 16.04 -6.65
N SER A 584 -27.63 17.15 -5.91
CA SER A 584 -28.34 17.11 -4.62
C SER A 584 -28.84 18.49 -4.18
N GLN A 585 -30.07 18.50 -3.67
CA GLN A 585 -30.87 19.64 -3.22
C GLN A 585 -30.28 20.37 -2.00
N ASP A 586 -29.31 21.26 -2.21
CA ASP A 586 -28.85 22.18 -1.16
C ASP A 586 -29.14 23.64 -1.57
N THR A 587 -30.16 24.21 -0.93
CA THR A 587 -30.75 25.54 -1.20
C THR A 587 -29.79 26.72 -0.98
N ASN A 588 -28.62 26.47 -0.40
CA ASN A 588 -27.60 27.50 -0.14
C ASN A 588 -26.84 27.97 -1.40
N LEU A 589 -26.96 27.29 -2.54
CA LEU A 589 -26.30 27.69 -3.79
C LEU A 589 -27.12 28.61 -4.70
N ILE A 590 -28.43 28.76 -4.47
CA ILE A 590 -29.31 29.63 -5.29
C ILE A 590 -28.89 31.12 -5.17
N LEU A 591 -28.19 31.49 -4.10
CA LEU A 591 -27.64 32.83 -3.91
C LEU A 591 -26.46 33.15 -4.85
N PHE A 592 -25.75 32.16 -5.39
CA PHE A 592 -24.59 32.39 -6.25
C PHE A 592 -24.97 32.68 -7.70
N GLU A 593 -26.11 32.16 -8.18
CA GLU A 593 -26.58 32.36 -9.55
C GLU A 593 -26.96 33.82 -9.84
N ARG A 594 -27.36 34.59 -8.81
CA ARG A 594 -27.70 36.01 -8.93
C ARG A 594 -26.50 36.96 -8.92
N LEU A 595 -25.33 36.51 -8.45
CA LEU A 595 -24.13 37.36 -8.33
C LEU A 595 -23.40 37.57 -9.66
N ILE A 596 -23.69 36.78 -10.69
CA ILE A 596 -23.00 36.81 -11.98
C ILE A 596 -23.72 37.73 -13.00
N THR A 597 -24.94 38.19 -12.70
CA THR A 597 -25.75 38.95 -13.67
C THR A 597 -25.79 40.46 -13.41
N VAL A 598 -24.67 41.14 -13.22
CA VAL A 598 -24.59 42.60 -13.49
C VAL A 598 -23.19 43.02 -13.89
N ALA A 599 -23.01 43.36 -15.16
CA ALA A 599 -21.92 44.23 -15.61
C ALA A 599 -22.39 45.09 -16.80
N ASP A 600 -23.25 46.07 -16.54
CA ASP A 600 -23.15 47.37 -17.23
C ASP A 600 -23.72 48.50 -16.35
N ARG A 601 -23.27 49.72 -16.62
CA ARG A 601 -23.12 50.87 -15.72
C ARG A 601 -24.40 51.48 -15.13
N SER A 602 -24.16 52.12 -13.98
CA SER A 602 -24.87 53.27 -13.38
C SER A 602 -26.29 53.05 -12.85
N SER A 603 -26.41 52.41 -11.69
CA SER A 603 -27.28 52.84 -10.59
C SER A 603 -26.98 52.02 -9.34
N ILE A 604 -26.87 52.68 -8.18
CA ILE A 604 -27.01 51.98 -6.90
C ILE A 604 -28.48 51.60 -6.82
N VAL A 605 -28.77 50.31 -6.86
CA VAL A 605 -30.07 49.79 -6.44
C VAL A 605 -29.80 48.75 -5.36
N GLU A 606 -30.19 49.09 -4.14
CA GLU A 606 -30.23 48.15 -3.03
C GLU A 606 -31.35 47.13 -3.27
N PHE A 607 -31.04 45.86 -3.06
CA PHE A 607 -32.06 44.82 -2.89
C PHE A 607 -31.72 43.96 -1.67
N HIS A 608 -32.75 43.70 -0.86
CA HIS A 608 -32.71 42.95 0.40
C HIS A 608 -32.40 41.47 0.23
#